data_AF-A0A955XH93-F1
#
_entry.id   AF-A0A955XH93-F1
#
_cell.length_a   1.000
_cell.length_b   1.000
_cell.length_c   1.000
_cell.angle_alpha   90.00
_cell.angle_beta   90.00
_cell.angle_gamma   90.00
#
_symmetry.space_group_name_H-M   'P 1'
#
loop_
_entity.id
_entity.type
_entity.pdbx_description
1 polymer ?
#
loop_
_entity_poly.entity_id
_entity_poly.type
_entity_poly.pdbx_seq_one_letter_code
_entity_poly.pdbx_strand_id
1 'polypeptide(L)'
;MELDAFRSRLGVGQGRIVPANATPASGDYVFVLGDDEAGRLFELAPGDRAEVVQDTDLTDVDLVRAHLRLRVPASVPAGLGWEVSMVVDGAKLARATCRAGRERDLTDLAANVSKLAGVHQVGVRLELVEP
;
A
#
# COMPACT_ATOMS: atom_id res chain seq x y z
N MET A 1 -0.99 -22.61 -0.30
CA MET A 1 -1.01 -21.16 -0.03
C MET A 1 0.01 -20.91 1.04
N GLU A 2 1.09 -20.21 0.72
CA GLU A 2 2.15 -19.89 1.67
C GLU A 2 1.67 -18.73 2.56
N LEU A 3 1.81 -18.87 3.88
CA LEU A 3 1.46 -17.84 4.84
C LEU A 3 2.67 -16.94 5.02
N ASP A 4 2.60 -15.72 4.52
CA ASP A 4 3.67 -14.72 4.60
C ASP A 4 3.31 -13.57 5.57
N ALA A 5 4.22 -12.60 5.66
CA ALA A 5 4.06 -11.41 6.50
C ALA A 5 2.80 -10.59 6.21
N PHE A 6 2.21 -10.73 5.01
CA PHE A 6 1.13 -9.89 4.50
C PHE A 6 -0.20 -10.65 4.32
N ARG A 7 -0.18 -11.98 4.43
CA ARG A 7 -1.36 -12.84 4.20
C ARG A 7 -1.69 -13.79 5.34
N SER A 8 -0.86 -13.84 6.39
CA SER A 8 -1.09 -14.73 7.54
C SER A 8 -2.32 -14.37 8.38
N ARG A 9 -2.89 -13.16 8.23
CA ARG A 9 -3.98 -12.63 9.09
C ARG A 9 -5.09 -11.92 8.32
N LEU A 10 -5.37 -12.36 7.08
CA LEU A 10 -6.44 -11.81 6.25
C LEU A 10 -7.79 -11.84 7.00
N GLY A 11 -8.49 -10.71 7.00
CA GLY A 11 -9.78 -10.54 7.68
C GLY A 11 -9.68 -10.24 9.18
N VAL A 12 -8.48 -10.24 9.76
CA VAL A 12 -8.24 -9.91 11.18
C VAL A 12 -7.43 -8.62 11.31
N GLY A 13 -6.18 -8.64 10.83
CA GLY A 13 -5.29 -7.47 10.81
C GLY A 13 -4.88 -7.03 9.40
N GLN A 14 -5.27 -7.79 8.39
CA GLN A 14 -4.83 -7.66 7.00
C GLN A 14 -6.00 -7.70 6.02
N GLY A 15 -5.79 -7.09 4.86
CA GLY A 15 -6.80 -7.03 3.80
C GLY A 15 -7.92 -6.06 4.14
N ARG A 16 -9.14 -6.36 3.67
CA ARG A 16 -10.31 -5.51 3.90
C ARG A 16 -10.90 -5.77 5.29
N ILE A 17 -10.72 -4.82 6.22
CA ILE A 17 -11.18 -4.94 7.60
C ILE A 17 -11.78 -3.63 8.12
N VAL A 18 -12.54 -3.70 9.21
CA VAL A 18 -12.79 -2.55 10.08
C VAL A 18 -11.54 -2.36 10.92
N PRO A 19 -10.79 -1.25 10.77
CA PRO A 19 -9.52 -1.08 11.48
C PRO A 19 -9.77 -0.82 12.97
N ALA A 20 -8.93 -1.41 13.82
CA ALA A 20 -8.90 -1.13 15.26
C ALA A 20 -7.96 0.04 15.60
N ASN A 21 -6.91 0.25 14.79
CA ASN A 21 -5.84 1.22 15.05
C ASN A 21 -5.74 2.29 13.94
N ALA A 22 -6.80 2.49 13.18
CA ALA A 22 -6.90 3.57 12.19
C ALA A 22 -8.32 4.13 12.18
N THR A 23 -8.47 5.41 11.82
CA THR A 23 -9.76 5.96 11.45
C THR A 23 -9.90 5.84 9.94
N PRO A 24 -10.91 5.11 9.41
CA PRO A 24 -11.18 5.08 7.98
C PRO A 24 -11.43 6.48 7.44
N ALA A 25 -10.85 6.78 6.27
CA ALA A 25 -11.11 8.05 5.59
C ALA A 25 -12.54 8.15 5.02
N SER A 26 -13.18 7.00 4.77
CA SER A 26 -14.54 6.89 4.26
C SER A 26 -15.13 5.53 4.64
N GLY A 27 -16.41 5.51 5.01
CA GLY A 27 -17.11 4.30 5.45
C GLY A 27 -16.49 3.64 6.69
N ASP A 28 -16.73 2.34 6.83
CA ASP A 28 -16.29 1.58 8.01
C ASP A 28 -15.04 0.72 7.78
N TYR A 29 -14.59 0.60 6.53
CA TYR A 29 -13.57 -0.36 6.12
C TYR A 29 -12.35 0.30 5.49
N VAL A 30 -11.19 -0.32 5.68
CA VAL A 30 -9.94 0.03 4.98
C VAL A 30 -9.31 -1.23 4.37
N PHE A 31 -8.42 -1.05 3.39
CA PHE A 31 -7.53 -2.11 2.90
C PHE A 31 -6.16 -1.97 3.58
N VAL A 32 -5.82 -2.92 4.45
CA VAL A 32 -4.53 -2.96 5.16
C VAL A 32 -3.55 -3.86 4.40
N LEU A 33 -2.47 -3.26 3.90
CA LEU A 33 -1.39 -3.97 3.20
C LEU A 33 -0.30 -4.52 4.14
N GLY A 34 -0.17 -3.97 5.35
CA GLY A 34 0.77 -4.43 6.39
C GLY A 34 0.06 -5.27 7.45
N ASP A 35 0.04 -4.80 8.70
CA ASP A 35 -0.89 -5.28 9.73
C ASP A 35 -1.44 -4.06 10.48
N ASP A 36 -2.70 -4.11 10.89
CA ASP A 36 -3.30 -3.06 11.69
C ASP A 36 -2.84 -3.11 13.15
N GLU A 37 -2.36 -4.28 13.60
CA GLU A 37 -1.82 -4.50 14.94
C GLU A 37 -0.30 -4.41 14.95
N ALA A 38 0.25 -3.62 15.88
CA ALA A 38 1.70 -3.52 16.09
C ALA A 38 2.27 -4.75 16.80
N GLY A 39 3.60 -4.87 16.81
CA GLY A 39 4.32 -5.88 17.60
C GLY A 39 4.50 -7.23 16.92
N ARG A 40 4.17 -7.34 15.63
CA ARG A 40 4.42 -8.54 14.82
C ARG A 40 5.75 -8.40 14.08
N LEU A 41 6.53 -9.47 14.11
CA LEU A 41 7.85 -9.54 13.50
C LEU A 41 7.84 -10.64 12.45
N PHE A 42 8.40 -10.33 11.30
CA PHE A 42 8.60 -11.24 10.18
C PHE A 42 10.00 -11.03 9.62
N GLU A 43 10.60 -12.11 9.13
CA GLU A 43 11.82 -12.02 8.30
C GLU A 43 11.41 -11.47 6.93
N LEU A 44 11.98 -10.33 6.55
CA LEU A 44 11.70 -9.65 5.29
C LEU A 44 12.99 -9.38 4.54
N ALA A 45 12.94 -9.48 3.22
CA ALA A 45 14.00 -9.12 2.30
C ALA A 45 13.60 -7.95 1.40
N PRO A 46 14.56 -7.21 0.82
CA PRO A 46 14.26 -6.22 -0.22
C PRO A 46 13.43 -6.84 -1.36
N GLY A 47 12.37 -6.15 -1.76
CA GLY A 47 11.40 -6.60 -2.77
C GLY A 47 10.16 -7.30 -2.20
N ASP A 48 10.17 -7.66 -0.90
CA ASP A 48 8.98 -8.15 -0.23
C ASP A 48 7.88 -7.08 -0.21
N ARG A 49 6.67 -7.48 -0.60
CA ARG A 49 5.58 -6.55 -0.83
C ARG A 49 4.20 -7.13 -0.55
N ALA A 50 3.29 -6.21 -0.26
CA ALA A 50 1.86 -6.40 -0.30
C ALA A 50 1.23 -5.46 -1.34
N GLU A 51 0.21 -5.94 -2.03
CA GLU A 51 -0.43 -5.19 -3.10
C GLU A 51 -1.91 -5.52 -3.17
N VAL A 52 -2.70 -4.47 -3.42
CA VAL A 52 -4.11 -4.59 -3.83
C VAL A 52 -4.24 -4.00 -5.22
N VAL A 53 -4.77 -4.79 -6.15
CA VAL A 53 -5.07 -4.38 -7.53
C VAL A 53 -6.54 -4.60 -7.84
N GLN A 54 -7.05 -3.78 -8.75
CA GLN A 54 -8.38 -3.91 -9.31
C GLN A 54 -8.35 -3.62 -10.81
N ASP A 55 -8.99 -4.47 -11.60
CA ASP A 55 -9.25 -4.20 -13.01
C ASP A 55 -10.18 -2.98 -13.11
N THR A 56 -9.70 -1.94 -13.79
CA THR A 56 -10.37 -0.65 -13.87
C THR A 56 -10.35 -0.18 -15.32
N ASP A 57 -11.51 0.20 -15.86
CA ASP A 57 -11.57 0.88 -17.15
C ASP A 57 -11.09 2.34 -16.98
N LEU A 58 -10.00 2.69 -17.68
CA LEU A 58 -9.39 4.01 -17.63
C LEU A 58 -9.76 4.88 -18.83
N THR A 59 -10.70 4.43 -19.68
CA THR A 59 -11.20 5.25 -20.79
C THR A 59 -11.73 6.59 -20.27
N ASP A 60 -11.22 7.68 -20.84
CA ASP A 60 -11.54 9.07 -20.47
C ASP A 60 -11.23 9.44 -19.01
N VAL A 61 -10.33 8.70 -18.34
CA VAL A 61 -9.84 9.01 -16.99
C VAL A 61 -8.50 9.74 -17.07
N ASP A 62 -8.40 10.92 -16.45
CA ASP A 62 -7.14 11.68 -16.43
C ASP A 62 -6.19 11.25 -15.30
N LEU A 63 -6.74 10.93 -14.13
CA LEU A 63 -5.98 10.74 -12.90
C LEU A 63 -6.62 9.69 -12.01
N VAL A 64 -5.79 8.79 -11.48
CA VAL A 64 -6.15 7.95 -10.33
C VAL A 64 -5.48 8.51 -9.09
N ARG A 65 -6.17 8.52 -7.95
CA ARG A 65 -5.65 9.00 -6.68
C ARG A 65 -5.98 8.04 -5.56
N ALA A 66 -5.04 7.84 -4.65
CA ALA A 66 -5.24 7.08 -3.42
C ALA A 66 -5.18 8.00 -2.19
N HIS A 67 -6.08 7.76 -1.23
CA HIS A 67 -5.97 8.30 0.13
C HIS A 67 -5.43 7.19 1.03
N LEU A 68 -4.25 7.43 1.60
CA LEU A 68 -3.50 6.43 2.35
C LEU A 68 -2.98 7.01 3.66
N ARG A 69 -2.86 6.16 4.68
CA ARG A 69 -2.03 6.43 5.86
C ARG A 69 -0.91 5.41 5.90
N LEU A 70 0.32 5.89 5.90
CA LEU A 70 1.52 5.06 6.05
C LEU A 70 2.00 5.14 7.50
N ARG A 71 2.07 4.00 8.19
CA ARG A 71 2.65 3.86 9.54
C ARG A 71 3.92 3.03 9.47
N VAL A 72 5.07 3.66 9.68
CA VAL A 72 6.37 2.98 9.56
C VAL A 72 6.85 2.51 10.93
N PRO A 73 7.35 1.27 11.06
CA PRO A 73 7.93 0.76 12.30
C PRO A 73 9.00 1.70 12.89
N ALA A 74 9.14 1.70 14.21
CA ALA A 74 10.07 2.56 14.94
C ALA A 74 11.53 2.46 14.45
N SER A 75 11.91 1.27 14.00
CA SER A 75 13.20 1.00 13.37
C SER A 75 12.98 0.33 12.02
N VAL A 76 13.84 0.68 11.07
CA VAL A 76 13.99 0.00 9.78
C VAL A 76 15.49 -0.31 9.65
N PRO A 77 15.90 -1.51 9.19
CA PRO A 77 17.31 -1.83 9.00
C PRO A 77 18.04 -0.78 8.15
N ALA A 78 19.32 -0.55 8.45
CA ALA A 78 20.12 0.41 7.71
C ALA A 78 20.19 0.04 6.23
N GLY A 79 20.01 1.02 5.36
CA GLY A 79 19.98 0.81 3.90
C GLY A 79 18.64 0.32 3.36
N LEU A 80 17.60 0.19 4.19
CA LEU A 80 16.25 -0.17 3.76
C LEU A 80 15.22 0.93 4.06
N GLY A 81 14.09 0.89 3.35
CA GLY A 81 12.97 1.80 3.54
C GLY A 81 11.64 1.19 3.10
N TRP A 82 10.54 1.68 3.66
CA TRP A 82 9.20 1.34 3.19
C TRP A 82 8.74 2.36 2.15
N GLU A 83 8.37 1.87 0.97
CA GLU A 83 7.78 2.65 -0.11
C GLU A 83 6.32 2.23 -0.31
N VAL A 84 5.42 3.21 -0.38
CA VAL A 84 4.09 3.02 -0.91
C VAL A 84 4.03 3.59 -2.31
N SER A 85 3.50 2.81 -3.25
CA SER A 85 3.42 3.16 -4.66
C SER A 85 2.01 2.95 -5.21
N MET A 86 1.61 3.82 -6.13
CA MET A 86 0.51 3.53 -7.03
C MET A 86 1.05 2.85 -8.28
N VAL A 87 0.45 1.71 -8.61
CA VAL A 87 0.84 0.87 -9.73
C VAL A 87 -0.26 0.83 -10.79
N VAL A 88 0.14 0.85 -12.05
CA VAL A 88 -0.74 0.56 -13.20
C VAL A 88 -0.04 -0.45 -14.09
N ASP A 89 -0.67 -1.60 -14.32
CA ASP A 89 -0.11 -2.77 -15.02
C ASP A 89 1.27 -3.18 -14.48
N GLY A 90 1.44 -3.08 -13.15
CA GLY A 90 2.69 -3.37 -12.44
C GLY A 90 3.74 -2.27 -12.49
N ALA A 91 3.56 -1.21 -13.29
CA ALA A 91 4.46 -0.05 -13.33
C ALA A 91 4.14 0.94 -12.20
N LYS A 92 5.15 1.36 -11.43
CA LYS A 92 5.00 2.39 -10.38
C LYS A 92 4.90 3.78 -11.05
N LEU A 93 3.73 4.40 -10.98
CA LEU A 93 3.49 5.73 -11.57
C LEU A 93 3.59 6.88 -10.56
N ALA A 94 3.40 6.58 -9.27
CA ALA A 94 3.62 7.51 -8.17
C ALA A 94 4.12 6.76 -6.94
N ARG A 95 4.95 7.40 -6.13
CA ARG A 95 5.54 6.79 -4.93
C ARG A 95 5.74 7.79 -3.80
N ALA A 96 5.68 7.28 -2.59
CA ALA A 96 6.00 8.02 -1.38
C ALA A 96 6.70 7.11 -0.36
N THR A 97 7.61 7.70 0.41
CA THR A 97 8.24 7.06 1.57
C THR A 97 7.87 7.81 2.84
N CYS A 98 8.13 7.17 3.99
CA CYS A 98 8.03 7.78 5.30
C CYS A 98 9.22 7.28 6.16
N ARG A 99 9.72 8.15 7.03
CA ARG A 99 10.85 7.82 7.90
C ARG A 99 10.43 6.80 8.96
N ALA A 100 11.38 6.00 9.44
CA ALA A 100 11.17 5.10 10.57
C ALA A 100 10.53 5.83 11.78
N GLY A 101 9.58 5.18 12.43
CA GLY A 101 8.84 5.69 13.58
C GLY A 101 7.92 6.87 13.29
N ARG A 102 7.61 7.12 12.02
CA ARG A 102 6.72 8.20 11.61
C ARG A 102 5.47 7.65 10.93
N GLU A 103 4.40 8.42 11.09
CA GLU A 103 3.19 8.27 10.31
C GLU A 103 3.08 9.40 9.29
N ARG A 104 2.45 9.11 8.16
CA ARG A 104 2.19 10.08 7.10
C ARG A 104 0.83 9.82 6.47
N ASP A 105 -0.04 10.83 6.52
CA ASP A 105 -1.25 10.87 5.71
C ASP A 105 -0.89 11.35 4.29
N LEU A 106 -1.37 10.63 3.28
CA LEU A 106 -1.15 10.86 1.86
C LEU A 106 -2.52 11.03 1.19
N THR A 107 -2.86 12.26 0.85
CA THR A 107 -4.12 12.61 0.17
C THR A 107 -3.92 12.96 -1.31
N ASP A 108 -2.67 12.91 -1.78
CA ASP A 108 -2.21 13.39 -3.08
C ASP A 108 -1.34 12.38 -3.83
N LEU A 109 -1.25 11.12 -3.38
CA LEU A 109 -0.60 10.08 -4.16
C LEU A 109 -1.45 9.80 -5.41
N ALA A 110 -1.00 10.35 -6.54
CA ALA A 110 -1.79 10.48 -7.77
C ALA A 110 -0.99 10.03 -9.00
N ALA A 111 -1.61 9.27 -9.90
CA ALA A 111 -1.01 8.77 -11.14
C ALA A 111 -1.75 9.35 -12.33
N ASN A 112 -1.02 9.99 -13.24
CA ASN A 112 -1.56 10.45 -14.51
C ASN A 112 -1.78 9.24 -15.41
N VAL A 113 -3.03 9.04 -15.83
CA VAL A 113 -3.47 7.94 -16.68
C VAL A 113 -4.18 8.43 -17.95
N SER A 114 -4.08 9.73 -18.27
CA SER A 114 -4.82 10.36 -19.40
C SER A 114 -4.43 9.84 -20.80
N LYS A 115 -3.39 9.00 -20.87
CA LYS A 115 -2.93 8.33 -22.10
C LYS A 115 -3.26 6.84 -22.13
N LEU A 116 -3.97 6.34 -21.12
CA LEU A 116 -4.40 4.95 -21.01
C LEU A 116 -5.89 4.87 -21.36
N ALA A 117 -6.32 3.75 -21.93
CA ALA A 117 -7.71 3.52 -22.32
C ALA A 117 -8.02 2.02 -22.29
N GLY A 118 -9.25 1.68 -21.94
CA GLY A 118 -9.68 0.31 -21.68
C GLY A 118 -9.31 -0.18 -20.28
N VAL A 119 -9.38 -1.49 -20.08
CA VAL A 119 -9.19 -2.12 -18.77
C VAL A 119 -7.70 -2.27 -18.46
N HIS A 120 -7.29 -1.69 -17.33
CA HIS A 120 -5.94 -1.77 -16.78
C HIS A 120 -5.97 -2.24 -15.32
N GLN A 121 -4.88 -2.86 -14.85
CA GLN A 121 -4.73 -3.22 -13.45
C GLN A 121 -4.21 -2.03 -12.65
N VAL A 122 -5.08 -1.43 -11.84
CA VAL A 122 -4.75 -0.28 -11.01
C VAL A 122 -4.63 -0.73 -9.56
N GLY A 123 -3.59 -0.30 -8.86
CA GLY A 123 -3.38 -0.74 -7.48
C GLY A 123 -2.50 0.14 -6.61
N VAL A 124 -2.44 -0.25 -5.34
CA VAL A 124 -1.53 0.31 -4.34
C VAL A 124 -0.65 -0.81 -3.82
N ARG A 125 0.65 -0.54 -3.77
CA ARG A 125 1.70 -1.47 -3.33
C ARG A 125 2.46 -0.88 -2.14
N LEU A 126 2.65 -1.68 -1.10
CA LEU A 126 3.61 -1.43 -0.03
C LEU A 126 4.79 -2.38 -0.22
N GLU A 127 6.00 -1.87 -0.28
CA GLU A 127 7.21 -2.64 -0.59
C GLU A 127 8.39 -2.21 0.28
N LEU A 128 9.18 -3.18 0.73
CA LEU A 128 10.47 -2.94 1.38
C LEU A 128 11.53 -2.76 0.29
N VAL A 129 12.15 -1.59 0.22
CA VAL A 129 13.10 -1.21 -0.84
C VAL A 129 14.47 -0.87 -0.28
N GLU A 130 15.49 -0.97 -1.13
CA GLU A 130 16.79 -0.31 -0.96
C GLU A 130 16.64 1.13 -1.52
N PRO A 131 16.64 2.18 -0.67
CA PRO A 131 16.34 3.56 -1.08
C PRO A 131 17.35 4.20 -2.03
#